data_AF-A0A6V8NM85-F1
#
_entry.id   AF-A0A6V8NM85-F1
#
_cell.length_a   1.000
_cell.length_b   1.000
_cell.length_c   1.000
_cell.angle_alpha   90.00
_cell.angle_beta   90.00
_cell.angle_gamma   90.00
#
_symmetry.space_group_name_H-M   'P 1'
#
loop_
_entity.id
_entity.type
_entity.pdbx_description
1 polymer ?
#
loop_
_entity_poly.entity_id
_entity_poly.type
_entity_poly.pdbx_seq_one_letter_code
_entity_poly.pdbx_strand_id
1 'polypeptide(L)'
;MERTNVPNATINRIPLYLRSLQEIKDRNRQIISSHELAELVGVQPAQLRKDLSYLGEFGTRGVGYEVEHLEFQLARRLGLTREWSIAVIGAGRIGSALLYYKAFSFALDKALVCLIIPMTSLTSDSEESLWPKISIILSRASNLPSSSLKA
;
A
#
# COMPACT_ATOMS: atom_id res chain seq x y z
N MET A 1 6.25 -8.18 20.27
CA MET A 1 5.67 -7.25 19.26
C MET A 1 4.20 -7.10 19.65
N GLU A 2 3.85 -6.02 20.34
CA GLU A 2 2.47 -5.78 20.79
C GLU A 2 1.57 -5.69 19.56
N ARG A 3 0.70 -6.69 19.37
CA ARG A 3 -0.32 -6.66 18.33
C ARG A 3 -1.37 -5.66 18.77
N THR A 4 -1.14 -4.38 18.53
CA THR A 4 -2.19 -3.37 18.59
C THR A 4 -3.27 -3.82 17.61
N ASN A 5 -4.37 -4.33 18.16
CA ASN A 5 -5.49 -4.87 17.41
C ASN A 5 -6.26 -3.69 16.82
N VAL A 6 -5.69 -3.08 15.78
CA VAL A 6 -6.35 -2.03 15.00
C VAL A 6 -7.52 -2.70 14.28
N PRO A 7 -8.76 -2.23 14.46
CA PRO A 7 -9.91 -2.82 13.78
C PRO A 7 -9.72 -2.81 12.25
N ASN A 8 -10.09 -3.89 11.57
CA ASN A 8 -10.06 -3.96 10.10
C ASN A 8 -10.80 -2.78 9.44
N ALA A 9 -11.92 -2.36 10.06
CA ALA A 9 -12.67 -1.20 9.61
C ALA A 9 -11.84 0.10 9.64
N THR A 10 -10.97 0.27 10.64
CA THR A 10 -10.04 1.40 10.73
C THR A 10 -8.96 1.29 9.66
N ILE A 11 -8.36 0.11 9.47
CA ILE A 11 -7.33 -0.13 8.44
C ILE A 11 -7.85 0.27 7.04
N ASN A 12 -9.09 -0.06 6.72
CA ASN A 12 -9.71 0.29 5.44
C ASN A 12 -9.94 1.80 5.26
N ARG A 13 -10.05 2.58 6.34
CA ARG A 13 -10.27 4.04 6.29
C ARG A 13 -8.98 4.85 6.22
N ILE A 14 -7.85 4.33 6.72
CA ILE A 14 -6.58 5.07 6.74
C ILE A 14 -6.13 5.52 5.34
N PRO A 15 -6.24 4.70 4.27
CA PRO A 15 -5.92 5.16 2.92
C PRO A 15 -6.75 6.37 2.47
N LEU A 16 -8.00 6.48 2.92
CA LEU A 16 -8.86 7.63 2.63
C LEU A 16 -8.36 8.89 3.35
N TYR A 17 -8.00 8.75 4.63
CA TYR A 17 -7.39 9.86 5.39
C TYR A 17 -6.10 10.35 4.74
N LEU A 18 -5.21 9.43 4.34
CA LEU A 18 -3.97 9.76 3.65
C LEU A 18 -4.20 10.51 2.35
N ARG A 19 -5.15 10.05 1.52
CA ARG A 19 -5.49 10.73 0.27
C ARG A 19 -5.99 12.14 0.51
N SER A 20 -6.92 12.33 1.45
CA SER A 20 -7.41 13.67 1.78
C SER A 20 -6.30 14.57 2.32
N LEU A 21 -5.38 14.05 3.14
CA LEU A 21 -4.22 14.80 3.63
C LEU A 21 -3.29 15.23 2.50
N GLN A 22 -3.06 14.38 1.50
CA GLN A 22 -2.29 14.74 0.30
C GLN A 22 -2.97 15.87 -0.48
N GLU A 23 -4.29 15.79 -0.69
CA GLU A 23 -5.04 16.85 -1.35
C GLU A 23 -5.00 18.20 -0.59
N ILE A 24 -4.97 18.16 0.75
CA ILE A 24 -4.83 19.37 1.58
C ILE A 24 -3.40 19.91 1.53
N LYS A 25 -2.40 19.02 1.54
CA LYS A 25 -0.99 19.37 1.41
C LYS A 25 -0.71 20.04 0.08
N ASP A 26 -1.28 19.55 -1.01
CA ASP A 26 -1.19 20.16 -2.35
C ASP A 26 -1.79 21.57 -2.39
N ARG A 27 -2.72 21.88 -1.47
CA ARG A 27 -3.29 23.23 -1.27
C ARG A 27 -2.46 24.10 -0.32
N ASN A 28 -1.24 23.67 0.05
CA ASN A 28 -0.31 24.36 0.96
C ASN A 28 -0.89 24.69 2.35
N ARG A 29 -1.85 23.89 2.84
CA ARG A 29 -2.37 24.06 4.20
C ARG A 29 -1.57 23.22 5.19
N GLN A 30 -1.06 23.89 6.22
CA GLN A 30 -0.21 23.24 7.22
C GLN A 30 -1.00 22.58 8.35
N ILE A 31 -2.17 23.13 8.71
CA ILE A 31 -2.96 22.66 9.86
C ILE A 31 -4.39 22.35 9.40
N ILE A 32 -4.92 21.20 9.84
CA ILE A 32 -6.30 20.80 9.64
C ILE A 32 -6.96 20.37 10.96
N SER A 33 -8.24 20.70 11.13
CA SER A 33 -9.02 20.25 12.28
C SER A 33 -9.55 18.82 12.09
N SER A 34 -9.79 18.11 13.20
CA SER A 34 -10.49 16.81 13.16
C SER A 34 -11.90 16.86 12.56
N HIS A 35 -12.57 18.01 12.59
CA HIS A 35 -13.90 18.17 11.99
C HIS A 35 -13.78 18.25 10.47
N GLU A 36 -12.91 19.12 9.99
CA GLU A 36 -12.68 19.35 8.56
C GLU A 36 -12.13 18.11 7.85
N LEU A 37 -11.17 17.40 8.46
CA LEU A 37 -10.64 16.16 7.88
C LEU A 37 -11.71 15.06 7.83
N ALA A 38 -12.57 14.99 8.86
CA ALA A 38 -13.64 14.01 8.91
C ALA A 38 -14.73 14.29 7.86
N GLU A 39 -15.05 15.56 7.63
CA GLU A 39 -15.99 16.00 6.60
C GLU A 39 -15.50 15.62 5.19
N LEU A 40 -14.22 15.88 4.88
CA LEU A 40 -13.61 15.52 3.60
C LEU A 40 -13.65 14.01 3.31
N VAL A 41 -13.57 13.18 4.35
CA VAL A 41 -13.56 11.72 4.22
C VAL A 41 -14.96 11.12 4.36
N GLY A 42 -15.94 11.90 4.80
CA GLY A 42 -17.32 11.46 5.02
C GLY A 42 -17.50 10.61 6.28
N VAL A 43 -16.70 10.86 7.33
CA VAL A 43 -16.78 10.16 8.62
C VAL A 43 -17.15 11.09 9.76
N GLN A 44 -17.59 10.53 10.89
CA GLN A 44 -17.84 11.32 12.09
C GLN A 44 -16.51 11.77 12.73
N PRO A 45 -16.36 13.02 13.19
CA PRO A 45 -15.12 13.50 13.82
C PRO A 45 -14.69 12.66 15.04
N ALA A 46 -15.66 12.13 15.80
CA ALA A 46 -15.39 11.22 16.91
C ALA A 46 -14.77 9.89 16.43
N GLN A 47 -15.22 9.36 15.30
CA GLN A 47 -14.67 8.15 14.71
C GLN A 47 -13.25 8.37 14.18
N LEU A 48 -12.99 9.52 13.54
CA LEU A 48 -11.66 9.89 13.08
C LEU A 48 -10.66 9.97 14.24
N ARG A 49 -11.04 10.64 15.34
CA ARG A 49 -10.18 10.72 16.53
C ARG A 49 -9.89 9.34 17.10
N LYS A 50 -10.90 8.47 17.18
CA LYS A 50 -10.75 7.08 17.64
C LYS A 50 -9.82 6.27 16.74
N ASP A 51 -9.96 6.42 15.43
CA ASP A 51 -9.10 5.77 14.43
C ASP A 51 -7.65 6.20 14.56
N LEU A 52 -7.41 7.50 14.68
CA LEU A 52 -6.09 8.05 14.90
C LEU A 52 -5.51 7.57 16.23
N SER A 53 -6.30 7.55 17.31
CA SER A 53 -5.85 7.04 18.62
C SER A 53 -5.35 5.59 18.59
N TYR A 54 -5.87 4.74 17.70
CA TYR A 54 -5.35 3.37 17.53
C TYR A 54 -3.95 3.32 16.90
N LEU A 55 -3.59 4.32 16.10
CA LEU A 55 -2.32 4.40 15.36
C LEU A 55 -1.23 5.16 16.14
N GLY A 56 -1.64 5.91 17.17
CA GLY A 56 -0.77 6.71 18.02
C GLY A 56 -1.47 7.93 18.61
N GLU A 57 -0.73 8.73 19.34
CA GLU A 57 -1.20 10.03 19.82
C GLU A 57 -0.97 11.08 18.73
N PHE A 58 -2.05 11.59 18.17
CA PHE A 58 -2.01 12.62 17.14
C PHE A 58 -2.65 13.91 17.64
N GLY A 59 -1.96 15.03 17.41
CA GLY A 59 -2.46 16.38 17.64
C GLY A 59 -2.32 16.89 19.08
N THR A 60 -2.52 18.20 19.22
CA THR A 60 -2.59 18.90 20.52
C THR A 60 -4.03 19.37 20.72
N ARG A 61 -4.60 19.18 21.93
CA ARG A 61 -5.98 19.59 22.23
C ARG A 61 -6.18 21.07 21.87
N GLY A 62 -7.05 21.35 20.90
CA GLY A 62 -7.44 22.71 20.48
C GLY A 62 -6.67 23.30 19.29
N VAL A 63 -5.59 22.67 18.82
CA VAL A 63 -4.75 23.23 17.71
C VAL A 63 -5.05 22.57 16.37
N GLY A 64 -5.45 21.29 16.37
CA GLY A 64 -5.63 20.49 15.15
C GLY A 64 -4.43 19.58 14.88
N TYR A 65 -4.30 19.15 13.63
CA TYR A 65 -3.22 18.28 13.16
C TYR A 65 -2.38 19.02 12.14
N GLU A 66 -1.06 18.93 12.30
CA GLU A 66 -0.13 19.32 11.23
C GLU A 66 -0.23 18.29 10.10
N VAL A 67 -0.57 18.77 8.90
CA VAL A 67 -0.93 17.93 7.74
C VAL A 67 0.25 17.06 7.33
N GLU A 68 1.44 17.64 7.19
CA GLU A 68 2.64 16.93 6.76
C GLU A 68 3.11 15.91 7.81
N HIS A 69 3.10 16.29 9.09
CA HIS A 69 3.45 15.37 10.16
C HIS A 69 2.47 14.19 10.26
N LEU A 70 1.16 14.47 10.16
CA LEU A 70 0.13 13.44 10.21
C LEU A 70 0.24 12.48 9.02
N GLU A 71 0.38 13.01 7.80
CA GLU A 71 0.58 12.23 6.58
C GLU A 71 1.79 11.29 6.73
N PHE A 72 2.94 11.83 7.14
CA PHE A 72 4.17 11.07 7.29
C PHE A 72 4.02 9.91 8.29
N GLN A 73 3.42 10.19 9.46
CA GLN A 73 3.22 9.17 10.48
C GLN A 73 2.24 8.09 10.03
N LEU A 74 1.13 8.44 9.37
CA LEU A 74 0.17 7.48 8.83
C LEU A 74 0.83 6.61 7.76
N ALA A 75 1.57 7.22 6.83
CA ALA A 75 2.31 6.50 5.79
C ALA A 75 3.34 5.53 6.38
N ARG A 76 4.08 5.97 7.40
CA ARG A 76 5.05 5.14 8.12
C ARG A 76 4.38 3.96 8.83
N ARG A 77 3.24 4.19 9.50
CA ARG A 77 2.48 3.14 10.20
C ARG A 77 1.88 2.10 9.26
N LEU A 78 1.45 2.52 8.06
CA LEU A 78 1.00 1.61 7.01
C LEU A 78 2.16 0.92 6.27
N GLY A 79 3.41 1.32 6.53
CA GLY A 79 4.56 0.80 5.82
C GLY A 79 4.58 1.22 4.34
N LEU A 80 4.03 2.38 4.01
CA LEU A 80 4.15 3.02 2.69
C LEU A 80 5.52 3.68 2.50
N THR A 81 6.31 3.82 3.58
CA THR A 81 7.68 4.33 3.55
C THR A 81 8.73 3.27 3.24
N ARG A 82 8.32 2.01 3.00
CA ARG A 82 9.22 0.91 2.61
C ARG A 82 8.87 0.42 1.22
N GLU A 83 9.88 -0.05 0.49
CA GLU A 83 9.69 -0.72 -0.79
C GLU A 83 9.09 -2.11 -0.55
N TRP A 84 8.07 -2.47 -1.34
CA TRP A 84 7.45 -3.79 -1.31
C TRP A 84 7.72 -4.49 -2.63
N SER A 85 8.31 -5.69 -2.57
CA SER A 85 8.42 -6.57 -3.73
C SER A 85 7.05 -7.19 -4.02
N ILE A 86 6.45 -6.85 -5.16
CA ILE A 86 5.17 -7.39 -5.61
C ILE A 86 5.42 -8.36 -6.76
N ALA A 87 4.77 -9.53 -6.76
CA ALA A 87 4.79 -10.44 -7.90
C ALA A 87 3.38 -10.59 -8.48
N VAL A 88 3.26 -10.56 -9.81
CA VAL A 88 1.98 -10.76 -10.50
C VAL A 88 1.98 -12.16 -11.12
N ILE A 89 1.13 -13.03 -10.58
CA ILE A 89 0.93 -14.38 -11.09
C ILE A 89 -0.28 -14.38 -12.02
N GLY A 90 -0.07 -14.72 -13.30
CA GLY A 90 -1.08 -14.69 -14.35
C GLY A 90 -1.14 -13.37 -15.11
N ALA A 91 -0.24 -13.16 -16.08
CA ALA A 91 -0.31 -12.04 -17.02
C ALA A 91 -1.24 -12.31 -18.21
N GLY A 92 -2.50 -12.65 -17.91
CA GLY A 92 -3.58 -12.53 -18.89
C GLY A 92 -3.94 -11.06 -19.13
N ARG A 93 -5.07 -10.78 -19.80
CA ARG A 93 -5.51 -9.40 -20.10
C ARG A 93 -5.54 -8.46 -18.88
N ILE A 94 -5.94 -8.98 -17.72
CA ILE A 94 -6.01 -8.22 -16.45
C ILE A 94 -4.61 -8.02 -15.86
N GLY A 95 -3.79 -9.09 -15.81
CA GLY A 95 -2.43 -8.98 -15.30
C GLY A 95 -1.58 -8.02 -16.13
N SER A 96 -1.67 -8.09 -17.45
CA SER A 96 -1.02 -7.13 -18.35
C SER A 96 -1.54 -5.70 -18.13
N ALA A 97 -2.86 -5.50 -18.03
CA ALA A 97 -3.43 -4.18 -17.77
C ALA A 97 -2.97 -3.59 -16.41
N LEU A 98 -2.84 -4.42 -15.37
CA LEU A 98 -2.30 -4.02 -14.07
C LEU A 98 -0.84 -3.61 -14.16
N LEU A 99 -0.01 -4.33 -14.92
CA LEU A 99 1.41 -3.98 -15.13
C LEU A 99 1.56 -2.62 -15.83
N TYR A 100 0.65 -2.26 -16.74
CA TYR A 100 0.68 -0.96 -17.45
C TYR A 100 0.08 0.19 -16.63
N TYR A 101 -0.55 -0.07 -15.49
CA TYR A 101 -1.09 0.99 -14.65
C TYR A 101 0.03 1.73 -13.92
N LYS A 102 0.14 3.05 -14.11
CA LYS A 102 1.24 3.89 -13.59
C LYS A 102 1.52 3.71 -12.09
N ALA A 103 0.47 3.50 -11.28
CA ALA A 103 0.63 3.29 -9.84
C ALA A 103 1.28 1.94 -9.49
N PHE A 104 1.16 0.93 -10.37
CA PHE A 104 1.82 -0.36 -10.23
C PHE A 104 3.22 -0.37 -10.85
N SER A 105 3.44 0.40 -11.92
CA SER A 105 4.76 0.57 -12.54
C SER A 105 5.80 1.09 -11.55
N PHE A 106 5.42 1.96 -10.61
CA PHE A 106 6.33 2.50 -9.59
C PHE A 106 6.65 1.48 -8.47
N ALA A 107 5.72 0.55 -8.19
CA ALA A 107 5.91 -0.49 -7.18
C ALA A 107 6.68 -1.72 -7.73
N LEU A 108 6.64 -1.94 -9.04
CA LEU A 108 7.26 -3.08 -9.72
C LEU A 108 8.68 -2.82 -10.21
N ASP A 109 9.22 -1.62 -9.98
CA ASP A 109 10.55 -1.19 -10.43
C ASP A 109 11.69 -2.14 -9.96
N LYS A 110 11.41 -3.06 -9.01
CA LYS A 110 12.37 -4.04 -8.48
C LYS A 110 11.87 -5.48 -8.33
N ALA A 111 10.66 -5.81 -8.77
CA ALA A 111 10.19 -7.19 -8.71
C ALA A 111 9.19 -7.47 -9.84
N LEU A 112 9.69 -7.95 -10.97
CA LEU A 112 8.85 -8.46 -12.03
C LEU A 112 9.13 -9.95 -12.23
N VAL A 113 8.51 -10.77 -11.38
CA VAL A 113 8.32 -12.20 -11.68
C VAL A 113 6.93 -12.34 -12.27
N CYS A 114 6.89 -12.40 -13.60
CA CYS A 114 5.68 -12.68 -14.37
C CYS A 114 5.60 -14.19 -14.58
N LEU A 115 4.69 -14.87 -13.88
CA LEU A 115 4.41 -16.28 -14.15
C LEU A 115 3.11 -16.36 -14.95
N ILE A 116 3.18 -16.64 -16.24
CA ILE A 116 2.01 -17.00 -17.04
C ILE A 116 1.72 -18.47 -16.73
N ILE A 117 0.75 -18.73 -15.84
CA ILE A 117 0.12 -20.05 -15.78
C ILE A 117 -1.09 -19.98 -16.72
N PRO A 118 -1.10 -20.69 -17.86
CA PRO A 118 -2.33 -20.83 -18.63
C PRO A 118 -3.35 -21.57 -17.76
N MET A 119 -4.49 -20.93 -17.51
CA MET A 119 -5.57 -21.44 -16.65
C MET A 119 -6.38 -22.57 -17.30
N THR A 120 -5.73 -23.44 -18.09
CA THR A 120 -6.35 -24.60 -18.76
C THR A 120 -5.94 -25.94 -18.15
N SER A 121 -5.12 -25.96 -17.09
CA SER A 121 -4.73 -27.18 -16.40
C SER A 121 -5.03 -27.09 -14.90
N LEU A 122 -6.33 -27.05 -14.58
CA LEU A 122 -6.87 -27.44 -13.27
C LEU A 122 -7.59 -28.78 -13.45
N THR A 123 -6.81 -29.81 -13.75
CA THR A 123 -7.20 -31.21 -13.58
C THR A 123 -6.07 -31.88 -12.80
N SER A 124 -6.31 -32.00 -11.49
CA SER A 124 -5.77 -32.92 -10.46
C SER A 124 -4.35 -33.49 -10.48
N ASP A 125 -3.47 -33.23 -11.45
CA ASP A 125 -2.17 -33.90 -11.54
C ASP A 125 -1.12 -32.94 -12.08
N SER A 126 -0.43 -32.16 -11.23
CA SER A 126 0.94 -31.63 -11.46
C SER A 126 1.37 -30.46 -10.55
N GLU A 127 1.03 -30.44 -9.26
CA GLU A 127 1.63 -29.47 -8.33
C GLU A 127 3.16 -29.69 -8.15
N GLU A 128 3.67 -30.92 -8.24
CA GLU A 128 5.10 -31.22 -8.10
C GLU A 128 5.99 -30.72 -9.26
N SER A 129 5.43 -30.48 -10.45
CA SER A 129 6.22 -30.07 -11.63
C SER A 129 6.51 -28.55 -11.67
N LEU A 130 5.75 -27.76 -10.90
CA LEU A 130 5.80 -26.30 -10.95
C LEU A 130 6.75 -25.71 -9.91
N TRP A 131 6.89 -26.32 -8.74
CA TRP A 131 7.76 -25.83 -7.68
C TRP A 131 9.24 -25.67 -8.06
N PRO A 132 9.86 -26.58 -8.84
CA PRO A 132 11.23 -26.38 -9.32
C PRO A 132 11.36 -25.18 -10.27
N LYS A 133 10.33 -24.88 -11.06
CA LYS A 133 10.34 -23.74 -12.00
C LYS A 133 10.14 -22.42 -11.27
N ILE A 134 9.24 -22.40 -10.27
CA ILE A 134 9.00 -21.24 -9.40
C ILE A 134 10.24 -20.96 -8.55
N SER A 135 10.90 -21.98 -7.98
CA SER A 135 12.09 -21.80 -7.13
C SER A 135 13.29 -21.23 -7.89
N ILE A 136 13.49 -21.61 -9.16
CA ILE A 136 14.53 -21.06 -10.04
C ILE A 136 14.28 -19.59 -10.37
N ILE A 137 13.01 -19.20 -10.54
CA ILE A 137 12.66 -17.81 -10.85
C ILE A 137 12.78 -16.94 -9.59
N LEU A 138 12.34 -17.44 -8.43
CA LEU A 138 12.49 -16.77 -7.15
C LEU A 138 13.98 -16.58 -6.77
N SER A 139 14.85 -17.58 -7.05
CA SER A 139 16.29 -17.48 -6.79
C SER A 139 17.03 -16.54 -7.76
N ARG A 140 16.49 -16.32 -8.97
CA ARG A 140 16.98 -15.29 -9.89
C ARG A 140 16.52 -13.89 -9.49
N ALA A 141 15.26 -13.74 -9.08
CA ALA A 141 14.71 -12.46 -8.63
C ALA A 141 15.41 -11.93 -7.37
N SER A 142 15.87 -12.81 -6.47
CA SER A 142 16.64 -12.42 -5.29
C SER A 142 18.08 -11.94 -5.60
N ASN A 143 18.56 -12.11 -6.85
CA ASN A 143 19.94 -11.83 -7.27
C ASN A 143 20.05 -10.72 -8.34
N LEU A 144 19.00 -9.94 -8.62
CA LEU A 144 19.11 -8.84 -9.59
C LEU A 144 19.93 -7.68 -9.01
N PRO A 145 21.05 -7.26 -9.64
CA PRO A 145 21.79 -6.07 -9.24
C PRO A 145 21.04 -4.80 -9.66
N SER A 146 21.03 -3.81 -8.76
CA SER A 146 20.32 -2.52 -8.84
C SER A 146 20.79 -1.56 -9.95
N SER A 147 21.67 -2.00 -10.86
CA SER A 147 22.35 -1.14 -11.84
C SER A 147 21.91 -1.32 -13.29
N SER A 148 21.03 -2.27 -13.62
CA SER A 148 20.72 -2.63 -15.02
C SER A 148 19.40 -2.07 -15.59
N LEU A 149 18.76 -1.09 -14.93
CA LEU A 149 17.47 -0.53 -15.37
C LEU A 149 17.52 1.00 -15.51
N LYS A 150 18.43 1.49 -16.35
CA LYS A 150 18.25 2.78 -17.04
C LYS A 150 18.09 2.50 -18.53
N ALA A 151 16.85 2.50 -18.99
CA ALA A 151 16.47 2.67 -20.38
C ALA A 151 15.12 3.37 -20.44
#